data_AF-A0A933JBS3-F1
#
_entry.id   AF-A0A933JBS3-F1
#
_cell.length_a   1.000
_cell.length_b   1.000
_cell.length_c   1.000
_cell.angle_alpha   90.00
_cell.angle_beta   90.00
_cell.angle_gamma   90.00
#
_symmetry.space_group_name_H-M   'P 1'
#
loop_
_entity.id
_entity.type
_entity.pdbx_description
1 polymer ?
#
loop_
_entity_poly.entity_id
_entity_poly.type
_entity_poly.pdbx_seq_one_letter_code
_entity_poly.pdbx_strand_id
1 'polypeptide(L)'
;MNTQVGVIEGFYGEPWSWEEREEYAPFLKQHGFSFYIYAPKADAYLRKKWREPFPKELENRLSRLSARCRAAAVEFGIGFSPYEIYLSPFNDGVKGLLQDRIDAFNRIGVDKFGLLMDDMKGDLPELAKRQLEIVNWAVERSTAKQLILCPTYYSLDPALEKLFGKKPDGYLQQLGALLDKKVRLFWTGEAVCSKSYSEEHLRATAGLLGRKPFLWDNYPVNDGPRMCKFLHLRSVTGRPSNIGEWLAGHSVNPMNQPTLSRIPLLTLKFSYEQGSAYRPGEAFLKAAEIVTCPEMALQLESDLPNFMDLGLDKLSAQQRAKMKDAYLPYLSSAVNRTSNAAREIVDWLDDRYTVTKDLFLTQ
;
A
#
# COMPACT_ATOMS: atom_id res chain seq x y z
N MET A 1 17.04 -3.52 14.36
CA MET A 1 16.99 -3.25 12.91
C MET A 1 16.42 -1.86 12.69
N ASN A 2 17.04 -1.03 11.84
CA ASN A 2 16.74 0.41 11.75
C ASN A 2 15.67 0.79 10.71
N THR A 3 15.15 -0.16 9.94
CA THR A 3 14.16 0.12 8.88
C THR A 3 12.77 0.23 9.47
N GLN A 4 12.12 1.38 9.30
CA GLN A 4 10.70 1.53 9.60
C GLN A 4 9.87 0.71 8.62
N VAL A 5 9.01 -0.17 9.14
CA VAL A 5 8.06 -0.96 8.34
C VAL A 5 6.65 -0.47 8.67
N GLY A 6 5.77 -0.36 7.68
CA GLY A 6 4.39 0.10 7.88
C GLY A 6 3.49 -0.29 6.73
N VAL A 7 2.24 0.17 6.79
CA VAL A 7 1.21 -0.13 5.79
C VAL A 7 0.91 1.12 4.96
N ILE A 8 0.68 0.93 3.67
CA ILE A 8 0.07 1.92 2.78
C ILE A 8 -1.21 1.32 2.21
N GLU A 9 -2.38 1.87 2.57
CA GLU A 9 -3.67 1.47 1.99
C GLU A 9 -3.75 2.06 0.58
N GLY A 10 -3.05 1.48 -0.39
CA GLY A 10 -2.82 2.06 -1.71
C GLY A 10 -3.48 1.29 -2.86
N PHE A 11 -4.40 0.38 -2.54
CA PHE A 11 -5.03 -0.54 -3.49
C PHE A 11 -6.29 0.05 -4.15
N TYR A 12 -6.68 -0.57 -5.27
CA TYR A 12 -7.97 -0.39 -5.96
C TYR A 12 -9.05 -1.32 -5.37
N GLY A 13 -10.33 -1.02 -5.63
CA GLY A 13 -11.48 -1.83 -5.21
C GLY A 13 -12.26 -1.22 -4.04
N GLU A 14 -12.97 -2.06 -3.29
CA GLU A 14 -13.71 -1.64 -2.08
C GLU A 14 -12.70 -1.19 -1.01
N PRO A 15 -12.77 0.06 -0.53
CA PRO A 15 -11.90 0.54 0.54
C PRO A 15 -12.31 -0.07 1.88
N TRP A 16 -11.36 -0.15 2.82
CA TRP A 16 -11.67 -0.61 4.17
C TRP A 16 -12.67 0.31 4.87
N SER A 17 -13.48 -0.25 5.76
CA SER A 17 -14.32 0.52 6.66
C SER A 17 -13.47 1.36 7.62
N TRP A 18 -14.09 2.37 8.25
CA TRP A 18 -13.38 3.22 9.20
C TRP A 18 -13.02 2.46 10.47
N GLU A 19 -13.87 1.54 10.89
CA GLU A 19 -13.67 0.65 12.02
C GLU A 19 -12.44 -0.23 11.79
N GLU A 20 -12.33 -0.87 10.62
CA GLU A 20 -11.17 -1.69 10.25
C GLU A 20 -9.87 -0.88 10.25
N ARG A 21 -9.89 0.36 9.75
CA ARG A 21 -8.72 1.26 9.77
C ARG A 21 -8.31 1.63 11.19
N GLU A 22 -9.26 1.94 12.07
CA GLU A 22 -8.98 2.29 13.46
C GLU A 22 -8.39 1.12 14.27
N GLU A 23 -8.71 -0.11 13.90
CA GLU A 23 -8.16 -1.32 14.49
C GLU A 23 -6.74 -1.64 14.03
N TYR A 24 -6.33 -1.15 12.87
CA TYR A 24 -4.96 -1.32 12.38
C TYR A 24 -3.95 -0.61 13.28
N ALA A 25 -4.28 0.55 13.86
CA ALA A 25 -3.36 1.29 14.73
C ALA A 25 -2.80 0.44 15.91
N PRO A 26 -3.63 -0.18 16.79
CA PRO A 26 -3.11 -1.03 17.85
C PRO A 26 -2.43 -2.30 17.33
N PHE A 27 -2.94 -2.92 16.25
CA PHE A 27 -2.32 -4.10 15.64
C PHE A 27 -0.90 -3.80 15.14
N LEU A 28 -0.73 -2.70 14.40
CA LEU A 28 0.56 -2.27 13.87
C LEU A 28 1.56 -2.03 15.00
N LYS A 29 1.13 -1.33 16.07
CA LYS A 29 1.99 -1.12 17.22
C LYS A 29 2.42 -2.42 17.89
N GLN A 30 1.46 -3.31 18.15
CA GLN A 30 1.68 -4.58 18.83
C GLN A 30 2.75 -5.43 18.12
N HIS A 31 2.79 -5.38 16.79
CA HIS A 31 3.71 -6.16 15.98
C HIS A 31 4.89 -5.34 15.42
N GLY A 32 5.20 -4.20 16.03
CA GLY A 32 6.41 -3.44 15.73
C GLY A 32 6.44 -2.79 14.35
N PHE A 33 5.28 -2.47 13.78
CA PHE A 33 5.16 -1.54 12.66
C PHE A 33 5.17 -0.10 13.17
N SER A 34 5.58 0.83 12.31
CA SER A 34 5.88 2.21 12.69
C SER A 34 4.88 3.22 12.12
N PHE A 35 4.18 2.90 11.03
CA PHE A 35 3.31 3.85 10.36
C PHE A 35 2.16 3.19 9.59
N TYR A 36 1.13 3.98 9.32
CA TYR A 36 0.01 3.68 8.44
C TYR A 36 -0.24 4.89 7.52
N ILE A 37 -0.27 4.67 6.20
CA ILE A 37 -0.52 5.70 5.18
C ILE A 37 -1.89 5.43 4.55
N TYR A 38 -2.83 6.36 4.72
CA TYR A 38 -4.13 6.36 4.04
C TYR A 38 -3.95 6.85 2.60
N ALA A 39 -4.12 5.98 1.60
CA ALA A 39 -4.02 6.34 0.19
C ALA A 39 -4.99 5.55 -0.74
N PRO A 40 -6.22 5.20 -0.31
CA PRO A 40 -7.07 4.31 -1.09
C PRO A 40 -7.42 4.96 -2.43
N LYS A 41 -7.22 4.25 -3.54
CA LYS A 41 -7.49 4.80 -4.89
C LYS A 41 -8.95 5.21 -5.07
N ALA A 42 -9.87 4.54 -4.35
CA ALA A 42 -11.29 4.85 -4.34
C ALA A 42 -11.64 6.23 -3.73
N ASP A 43 -10.77 6.84 -2.93
CA ASP A 43 -11.02 8.17 -2.38
C ASP A 43 -10.77 9.26 -3.43
N ALA A 44 -11.85 9.63 -4.11
CA ALA A 44 -11.78 10.62 -5.17
C ALA A 44 -11.25 11.99 -4.70
N TYR A 45 -11.45 12.39 -3.43
CA TYR A 45 -11.01 13.70 -2.93
C TYR A 45 -9.51 13.80 -2.68
N LEU A 46 -8.85 12.64 -2.55
CA LEU A 46 -7.40 12.52 -2.60
C LEU A 46 -6.86 12.26 -4.02
N ARG A 47 -7.76 12.13 -5.01
CA ARG A 47 -7.42 11.81 -6.39
C ARG A 47 -8.15 12.70 -7.39
N LYS A 48 -9.10 12.17 -8.18
CA LYS A 48 -9.72 12.88 -9.32
C LYS A 48 -10.48 14.18 -8.94
N LYS A 49 -11.05 14.24 -7.73
CA LYS A 49 -11.78 15.38 -7.16
C LYS A 49 -10.91 16.28 -6.28
N TRP A 50 -9.59 16.22 -6.40
CA TRP A 50 -8.70 17.01 -5.55
C TRP A 50 -8.88 18.53 -5.67
N ARG A 51 -9.42 18.99 -6.82
CA ARG A 51 -9.73 20.41 -7.07
C ARG A 51 -11.07 20.86 -6.47
N GLU A 52 -11.90 19.93 -5.98
CA GLU A 52 -13.14 20.26 -5.25
C GLU A 52 -12.83 20.60 -3.78
N PRO A 53 -13.72 21.30 -3.05
CA PRO A 53 -13.56 21.50 -1.61
C PRO A 53 -13.37 20.18 -0.86
N PHE A 54 -12.45 20.12 0.11
CA PHE A 54 -12.21 18.90 0.88
C PHE A 54 -13.38 18.68 1.85
N PRO A 55 -14.10 17.55 1.78
CA PRO A 55 -15.29 17.36 2.60
C PRO A 55 -14.97 17.38 4.09
N LYS A 56 -15.72 18.16 4.87
CA LYS A 56 -15.47 18.29 6.30
C LYS A 56 -15.65 16.97 7.05
N GLU A 57 -16.60 16.15 6.62
CA GLU A 57 -16.79 14.81 7.18
C GLU A 57 -15.56 13.93 6.98
N LEU A 58 -14.97 13.93 5.77
CA LEU A 58 -13.76 13.17 5.47
C LEU A 58 -12.57 13.68 6.29
N GLU A 59 -12.38 15.00 6.39
CA GLU A 59 -11.34 15.61 7.25
C GLU A 59 -11.52 15.19 8.72
N ASN A 60 -12.75 15.14 9.24
CA ASN A 60 -13.04 14.71 10.60
C ASN A 60 -12.73 13.21 10.82
N ARG A 61 -13.12 12.34 9.88
CA ARG A 61 -12.81 10.90 9.97
C ARG A 61 -11.30 10.63 9.92
N LEU A 62 -10.58 11.33 9.04
CA LEU A 62 -9.11 11.26 8.97
C LEU A 62 -8.44 11.82 10.23
N SER A 63 -8.97 12.90 10.81
CA SER A 63 -8.47 13.45 12.09
C SER A 63 -8.62 12.45 13.24
N ARG A 64 -9.75 11.73 13.29
CA ARG A 64 -9.97 10.66 14.27
C ARG A 64 -9.00 9.49 14.08
N LEU A 65 -8.81 9.03 12.84
CA LEU A 65 -7.86 7.96 12.51
C LEU A 65 -6.41 8.36 12.84
N SER A 66 -6.04 9.60 12.51
CA SER A 66 -4.75 10.20 12.87
C SER A 66 -4.51 10.22 14.38
N ALA A 67 -5.51 10.67 15.16
CA ALA A 67 -5.45 10.64 16.61
C ALA A 67 -5.33 9.21 17.17
N ARG A 68 -6.04 8.24 16.58
CA ARG A 68 -5.97 6.82 16.96
C ARG A 68 -4.58 6.23 16.71
N CYS A 69 -3.96 6.53 15.57
CA CYS A 69 -2.59 6.12 15.26
C CYS A 69 -1.59 6.71 16.26
N ARG A 70 -1.67 8.02 16.52
CA ARG A 70 -0.78 8.69 17.49
C ARG A 70 -0.94 8.13 18.90
N ALA A 71 -2.16 7.85 19.35
CA ALA A 71 -2.42 7.22 20.65
C ALA A 71 -1.78 5.83 20.77
N ALA A 72 -1.67 5.10 19.66
CA ALA A 72 -0.97 3.81 19.58
C ALA A 72 0.55 3.96 19.33
N ALA A 73 1.10 5.18 19.26
CA ALA A 73 2.47 5.44 18.85
C ALA A 73 2.83 4.87 17.46
N VAL A 74 1.91 5.03 16.51
CA VAL A 74 2.06 4.76 15.07
C VAL A 74 1.96 6.09 14.33
N GLU A 75 2.90 6.38 13.44
CA GLU A 75 2.86 7.59 12.61
C GLU A 75 1.72 7.50 11.59
N PHE A 76 0.94 8.57 11.45
CA PHE A 76 -0.15 8.63 10.48
C PHE A 76 0.28 9.35 9.21
N GLY A 77 -0.02 8.76 8.06
CA GLY A 77 0.27 9.35 6.76
C GLY A 77 -0.94 9.49 5.85
N ILE A 78 -0.85 10.41 4.90
CA ILE A 78 -1.79 10.53 3.78
C ILE A 78 -0.98 10.47 2.48
N GLY A 79 -1.39 9.57 1.58
CA GLY A 79 -1.00 9.59 0.19
C GLY A 79 -2.02 10.38 -0.62
N PHE A 80 -1.57 11.47 -1.24
CA PHE A 80 -2.38 12.38 -2.02
C PHE A 80 -1.92 12.34 -3.48
N SER A 81 -2.83 11.98 -4.38
CA SER A 81 -2.62 11.96 -5.81
C SER A 81 -3.28 13.18 -6.44
N PRO A 82 -2.64 14.36 -6.54
CA PRO A 82 -3.22 15.51 -7.23
C PRO A 82 -3.35 15.22 -8.73
N TYR A 83 -4.40 14.50 -9.11
CA TYR A 83 -4.52 13.82 -10.40
C TYR A 83 -4.30 14.81 -11.55
N GLU A 84 -3.30 14.47 -12.38
CA GLU A 84 -2.90 15.22 -13.58
C GLU A 84 -2.52 16.68 -13.34
N ILE A 85 -2.10 17.04 -12.11
CA ILE A 85 -1.70 18.42 -11.77
C ILE A 85 -0.66 19.00 -12.73
N TYR A 86 0.28 18.18 -13.20
CA TYR A 86 1.39 18.58 -14.07
C TYR A 86 1.02 18.66 -15.57
N LEU A 87 -0.23 18.34 -15.94
CA LEU A 87 -0.72 18.56 -17.31
C LEU A 87 -1.04 20.04 -17.57
N SER A 88 -1.35 20.80 -16.52
CA SER A 88 -1.62 22.23 -16.56
C SER A 88 -0.44 23.05 -15.99
N PRO A 89 -0.28 24.34 -16.38
CA PRO A 89 0.66 25.23 -15.71
C PRO A 89 0.42 25.32 -14.20
N PHE A 90 1.49 25.32 -13.40
CA PHE A 90 1.43 25.44 -11.94
C PHE A 90 1.28 26.92 -11.50
N ASN A 91 0.17 27.53 -11.92
CA ASN A 91 -0.17 28.92 -11.66
C ASN A 91 -0.76 29.12 -10.25
N ASP A 92 -1.07 30.37 -9.89
CA ASP A 92 -1.54 30.73 -8.54
C ASP A 92 -2.87 30.06 -8.17
N GLY A 93 -3.75 29.81 -9.14
CA GLY A 93 -4.99 29.06 -8.90
C GLY A 93 -4.73 27.60 -8.51
N VAL A 94 -3.84 26.92 -9.23
CA VAL A 94 -3.44 25.53 -8.91
C VAL A 94 -2.70 25.46 -7.59
N LYS A 95 -1.82 26.44 -7.31
CA LYS A 95 -1.13 26.58 -6.01
C LYS A 95 -2.12 26.77 -4.87
N GLY A 96 -3.15 27.60 -5.03
CA GLY A 96 -4.21 27.78 -4.03
C GLY A 96 -4.94 26.48 -3.70
N LEU A 97 -5.34 25.71 -4.72
CA LEU A 97 -6.00 24.41 -4.51
C LEU A 97 -5.11 23.40 -3.80
N LEU A 98 -3.81 23.39 -4.11
CA LEU A 98 -2.84 22.54 -3.43
C LEU A 98 -2.59 23.01 -1.98
N GLN A 99 -2.54 24.33 -1.74
CA GLN A 99 -2.43 24.92 -0.40
C GLN A 99 -3.59 24.45 0.48
N ASP A 100 -4.83 24.54 -0.02
CA ASP A 100 -6.03 24.16 0.74
C ASP A 100 -5.96 22.70 1.21
N ARG A 101 -5.42 21.81 0.37
CA ARG A 101 -5.18 20.39 0.72
C ARG A 101 -4.07 20.23 1.76
N ILE A 102 -2.94 20.91 1.57
CA ILE A 102 -1.84 20.88 2.53
C ILE A 102 -2.29 21.40 3.90
N ASP A 103 -3.07 22.48 3.94
CA ASP A 103 -3.59 23.04 5.20
C ASP A 103 -4.53 22.08 5.91
N ALA A 104 -5.38 21.34 5.16
CA ALA A 104 -6.19 20.28 5.74
C ALA A 104 -5.34 19.14 6.32
N PHE A 105 -4.30 18.71 5.60
CA PHE A 105 -3.40 17.65 6.09
C PHE A 105 -2.59 18.11 7.32
N ASN A 106 -2.20 19.38 7.38
CA ASN A 106 -1.56 19.98 8.55
C ASN A 106 -2.53 19.98 9.75
N ARG A 107 -3.81 20.35 9.56
CA ARG A 107 -4.85 20.30 10.62
C ARG A 107 -5.14 18.88 11.12
N ILE A 108 -5.15 17.89 10.22
CA ILE A 108 -5.27 16.45 10.57
C ILE A 108 -4.05 15.98 11.40
N GLY A 109 -2.91 16.67 11.26
CA GLY A 109 -1.66 16.32 11.92
C GLY A 109 -0.99 15.11 11.27
N VAL A 110 -0.84 15.15 9.95
CA VAL A 110 -0.16 14.13 9.15
C VAL A 110 1.34 14.11 9.47
N ASP A 111 1.89 12.95 9.85
CA ASP A 111 3.31 12.73 10.07
C ASP A 111 4.05 12.41 8.75
N LYS A 112 3.42 11.64 7.86
CA LYS A 112 3.98 11.26 6.55
C LYS A 112 3.09 11.74 5.39
N PHE A 113 3.59 12.65 4.56
CA PHE A 113 2.84 13.17 3.43
C PHE A 113 3.38 12.64 2.11
N GLY A 114 2.60 11.77 1.46
CA GLY A 114 2.89 11.24 0.14
C GLY A 114 2.29 12.10 -0.96
N LEU A 115 3.10 12.64 -1.87
CA LEU A 115 2.64 13.19 -3.15
C LEU A 115 2.80 12.12 -4.21
N LEU A 116 1.69 11.62 -4.72
CA LEU A 116 1.68 10.43 -5.56
C LEU A 116 1.35 10.80 -7.01
N MET A 117 2.34 10.63 -7.89
CA MET A 117 2.24 10.92 -9.33
C MET A 117 2.17 9.63 -10.16
N ASP A 118 1.87 8.51 -9.50
CA ASP A 118 1.61 7.20 -10.09
C ASP A 118 0.28 7.18 -10.87
N ASP A 119 0.19 6.28 -11.84
CA ASP A 119 -1.05 5.98 -12.56
C ASP A 119 -1.63 7.19 -13.32
N MET A 120 -0.75 7.95 -13.96
CA MET A 120 -1.04 9.15 -14.72
C MET A 120 -0.15 9.24 -15.98
N LYS A 121 -0.53 10.05 -16.96
CA LYS A 121 0.22 10.25 -18.20
C LYS A 121 1.67 10.69 -17.93
N GLY A 122 2.65 10.06 -18.58
CA GLY A 122 4.08 10.26 -18.32
C GLY A 122 4.93 10.65 -19.55
N ASP A 123 4.42 10.50 -20.76
CA ASP A 123 5.09 10.87 -22.02
C ASP A 123 5.05 12.39 -22.31
N LEU A 124 5.48 13.18 -21.34
CA LEU A 124 5.43 14.65 -21.40
C LEU A 124 6.83 15.27 -21.36
N PRO A 125 7.04 16.37 -22.09
CA PRO A 125 8.29 17.11 -22.00
C PRO A 125 8.46 17.69 -20.58
N GLU A 126 9.69 17.63 -20.08
CA GLU A 126 10.09 18.14 -18.77
C GLU A 126 9.29 17.58 -17.58
N LEU A 127 8.75 16.35 -17.68
CA LEU A 127 7.95 15.73 -16.61
C LEU A 127 8.64 15.81 -15.23
N ALA A 128 9.94 15.48 -15.16
CA ALA A 128 10.70 15.53 -13.91
C ALA A 128 10.69 16.95 -13.32
N LYS A 129 10.98 17.98 -14.13
CA LYS A 129 11.00 19.38 -13.69
C LYS A 129 9.63 19.84 -13.18
N ARG A 130 8.55 19.47 -13.87
CA ARG A 130 7.18 19.80 -13.44
C ARG A 130 6.84 19.17 -12.09
N GLN A 131 7.19 17.90 -11.89
CA GLN A 131 6.97 17.22 -10.61
C GLN A 131 7.84 17.81 -9.50
N LEU A 132 9.10 18.17 -9.80
CA LEU A 132 10.00 18.84 -8.86
C LEU A 132 9.44 20.19 -8.40
N GLU A 133 8.91 21.00 -9.31
CA GLU A 133 8.30 22.30 -8.98
C GLU A 133 7.17 22.13 -7.98
N ILE A 134 6.25 21.19 -8.23
CA ILE A 134 5.09 20.92 -7.36
C ILE A 134 5.55 20.40 -5.99
N VAL A 135 6.47 19.43 -5.97
CA VAL A 135 6.88 18.77 -4.73
C VAL A 135 7.69 19.73 -3.87
N ASN A 136 8.66 20.46 -4.43
CA ASN A 136 9.45 21.41 -3.67
C ASN A 136 8.56 22.55 -3.12
N TRP A 137 7.57 22.99 -3.89
CA TRP A 137 6.59 23.97 -3.40
C TRP A 137 5.79 23.45 -2.20
N ALA A 138 5.38 22.18 -2.23
CA ALA A 138 4.64 21.55 -1.14
C ALA A 138 5.50 21.28 0.11
N VAL A 139 6.79 20.95 -0.06
CA VAL A 139 7.75 20.74 1.04
C VAL A 139 7.82 21.94 1.97
N GLU A 140 7.82 23.15 1.43
CA GLU A 140 7.92 24.39 2.22
C GLU A 140 6.67 24.69 3.06
N ARG A 141 5.54 24.02 2.79
CA ARG A 141 4.21 24.36 3.32
C ARG A 141 3.59 23.26 4.19
N SER A 142 4.09 22.03 4.07
CA SER A 142 3.63 20.92 4.89
C SER A 142 4.33 20.90 6.25
N THR A 143 3.60 20.56 7.31
CA THR A 143 4.16 20.30 8.64
C THR A 143 4.51 18.83 8.86
N ALA A 144 4.39 17.98 7.84
CA ALA A 144 4.70 16.57 7.94
C ALA A 144 6.19 16.33 8.24
N LYS A 145 6.48 15.35 9.10
CA LYS A 145 7.85 14.96 9.46
C LYS A 145 8.60 14.35 8.29
N GLN A 146 7.88 13.69 7.39
CA GLN A 146 8.46 13.04 6.21
C GLN A 146 7.57 13.26 4.98
N LEU A 147 8.11 13.92 3.96
CA LEU A 147 7.50 13.95 2.64
C LEU A 147 8.04 12.82 1.76
N ILE A 148 7.18 12.25 0.92
CA ILE A 148 7.52 11.15 0.03
C ILE A 148 6.90 11.44 -1.35
N LEU A 149 7.67 11.35 -2.42
CA LEU A 149 7.16 11.40 -3.79
C LEU A 149 7.01 9.98 -4.33
N CYS A 150 5.85 9.62 -4.86
CA CYS A 150 5.74 8.51 -5.82
C CYS A 150 5.91 9.09 -7.23
N PRO A 151 7.03 8.86 -7.93
CA PRO A 151 7.20 9.30 -9.31
C PRO A 151 6.24 8.55 -10.24
N THR A 152 5.96 9.07 -11.43
CA THR A 152 5.12 8.37 -12.43
C THR A 152 5.71 7.04 -12.85
N TYR A 153 7.04 6.98 -12.91
CA TYR A 153 7.77 5.74 -13.16
C TYR A 153 8.43 5.28 -11.87
N TYR A 154 7.75 4.44 -11.11
CA TYR A 154 8.13 4.01 -9.76
C TYR A 154 8.74 2.59 -9.71
N SER A 155 9.11 2.04 -10.86
CA SER A 155 9.72 0.72 -11.00
C SER A 155 10.55 0.63 -12.28
N LEU A 156 11.26 -0.49 -12.47
CA LEU A 156 11.87 -0.84 -13.77
C LEU A 156 10.90 -1.58 -14.72
N ASP A 157 9.62 -1.72 -14.34
CA ASP A 157 8.65 -2.51 -15.08
C ASP A 157 8.33 -1.86 -16.43
N PRO A 158 8.59 -2.54 -17.57
CA PRO A 158 8.22 -2.03 -18.88
C PRO A 158 6.70 -1.82 -19.03
N ALA A 159 5.87 -2.42 -18.17
CA ALA A 159 4.43 -2.16 -18.14
C ALA A 159 4.11 -0.68 -17.87
N LEU A 160 4.93 0.03 -17.09
CA LEU A 160 4.69 1.46 -16.81
C LEU A 160 4.77 2.30 -18.09
N GLU A 161 5.74 2.04 -18.97
CA GLU A 161 5.84 2.76 -20.24
C GLU A 161 4.72 2.40 -21.22
N LYS A 162 4.19 1.18 -21.13
CA LYS A 162 3.01 0.77 -21.93
C LYS A 162 1.73 1.48 -21.48
N LEU A 163 1.58 1.72 -20.18
CA LEU A 163 0.39 2.33 -19.60
C LEU A 163 0.44 3.86 -19.62
N PHE A 164 1.60 4.44 -19.33
CA PHE A 164 1.76 5.88 -19.10
C PHE A 164 2.54 6.58 -20.22
N GLY A 165 2.94 5.83 -21.25
CA GLY A 165 3.74 6.32 -22.36
C GLY A 165 5.24 6.28 -22.09
N LYS A 166 6.05 6.58 -23.10
CA LYS A 166 7.52 6.47 -23.02
C LYS A 166 8.07 7.37 -21.92
N LYS A 167 8.86 6.79 -21.01
CA LYS A 167 9.52 7.53 -19.94
C LYS A 167 10.53 8.52 -20.52
N PRO A 168 10.50 9.81 -20.13
CA PRO A 168 11.49 10.77 -20.59
C PRO A 168 12.93 10.36 -20.21
N ASP A 169 13.87 10.66 -21.10
CA ASP A 169 15.29 10.34 -20.89
C ASP A 169 15.82 11.07 -19.65
N GLY A 170 16.54 10.35 -18.80
CA GLY A 170 17.09 10.90 -17.55
C GLY A 170 16.07 11.25 -16.47
N TYR A 171 14.78 10.90 -16.63
CA TYR A 171 13.70 11.27 -15.68
C TYR A 171 14.04 10.96 -14.21
N LEU A 172 14.45 9.72 -13.90
CA LEU A 172 14.77 9.31 -12.53
C LEU A 172 16.05 9.97 -12.00
N GLN A 173 17.05 10.14 -12.86
CA GLN A 173 18.30 10.83 -12.52
C GLN A 173 18.04 12.30 -12.18
N GLN A 174 17.20 12.99 -12.96
CA GLN A 174 16.81 14.37 -12.71
C GLN A 174 16.06 14.52 -11.38
N LEU A 175 15.08 13.65 -11.11
CA LEU A 175 14.41 13.62 -9.81
C LEU A 175 15.41 13.38 -8.68
N GLY A 176 16.29 12.38 -8.81
CA GLY A 176 17.27 12.06 -7.78
C GLY A 176 18.24 13.20 -7.47
N ALA A 177 18.68 13.92 -8.50
CA ALA A 177 19.61 15.04 -8.39
C ALA A 177 18.96 16.30 -7.79
N LEU A 178 17.75 16.65 -8.21
CA LEU A 178 17.14 17.96 -7.95
C LEU A 178 16.08 17.98 -6.86
N LEU A 179 15.51 16.82 -6.50
CA LEU A 179 14.51 16.74 -5.45
C LEU A 179 15.14 17.04 -4.09
N ASP A 180 14.47 17.84 -3.26
CA ASP A 180 14.90 18.16 -1.90
C ASP A 180 15.35 16.88 -1.15
N LYS A 181 16.49 16.94 -0.47
CA LYS A 181 17.12 15.79 0.19
C LYS A 181 16.27 15.24 1.35
N LYS A 182 15.34 16.03 1.90
CA LYS A 182 14.37 15.60 2.92
C LYS A 182 13.27 14.71 2.34
N VAL A 183 13.00 14.78 1.03
CA VAL A 183 11.94 14.01 0.38
C VAL A 183 12.43 12.60 0.04
N ARG A 184 11.65 11.59 0.41
CA ARG A 184 11.90 10.20 -0.01
C ARG A 184 11.23 9.90 -1.34
N LEU A 185 11.65 8.82 -1.99
CA LEU A 185 11.07 8.35 -3.24
C LEU A 185 10.48 6.96 -3.03
N PHE A 186 9.19 6.80 -3.33
CA PHE A 186 8.59 5.48 -3.42
C PHE A 186 9.19 4.69 -4.57
N TRP A 187 9.31 3.38 -4.37
CA TRP A 187 9.82 2.43 -5.36
C TRP A 187 9.20 1.05 -5.14
N THR A 188 8.71 0.42 -6.19
CA THR A 188 8.11 -0.93 -6.11
C THR A 188 9.06 -2.04 -6.56
N GLY A 189 10.27 -1.68 -7.02
CA GLY A 189 11.30 -2.63 -7.41
C GLY A 189 11.47 -2.83 -8.91
N GLU A 190 11.86 -4.05 -9.30
CA GLU A 190 12.06 -4.42 -10.71
C GLU A 190 10.73 -4.52 -11.47
N ALA A 191 9.64 -4.79 -10.76
CA ALA A 191 8.28 -4.84 -11.30
C ALA A 191 7.33 -3.96 -10.47
N VAL A 192 6.11 -3.73 -10.96
CA VAL A 192 5.04 -3.14 -10.14
C VAL A 192 4.74 -4.04 -8.93
N CYS A 193 4.63 -5.35 -9.17
CA CYS A 193 4.53 -6.37 -8.12
C CYS A 193 5.80 -7.24 -8.14
N SER A 194 6.86 -6.78 -7.47
CA SER A 194 8.15 -7.47 -7.46
C SER A 194 8.09 -8.80 -6.69
N LYS A 195 8.71 -9.84 -7.26
CA LYS A 195 8.82 -11.16 -6.60
C LYS A 195 9.86 -11.19 -5.48
N SER A 196 10.89 -10.35 -5.59
CA SER A 196 11.99 -10.26 -4.63
C SER A 196 12.73 -8.94 -4.76
N TYR A 197 13.54 -8.61 -3.77
CA TYR A 197 14.47 -7.48 -3.80
C TYR A 197 15.86 -7.98 -3.38
N SER A 198 16.85 -7.82 -4.26
CA SER A 198 18.25 -8.10 -3.94
C SER A 198 18.95 -6.84 -3.42
N GLU A 199 20.01 -7.01 -2.63
CA GLU A 199 20.86 -5.87 -2.23
C GLU A 199 21.47 -5.16 -3.45
N GLU A 200 21.87 -5.92 -4.47
CA GLU A 200 22.44 -5.36 -5.70
C GLU A 200 21.45 -4.41 -6.38
N HIS A 201 20.19 -4.84 -6.55
CA HIS A 201 19.13 -4.03 -7.12
C HIS A 201 18.87 -2.76 -6.29
N LEU A 202 18.76 -2.90 -4.96
CA LEU A 202 18.47 -1.75 -4.09
C LEU A 202 19.65 -0.78 -4.02
N ARG A 203 20.89 -1.25 -4.08
CA ARG A 203 22.10 -0.42 -4.16
C ARG A 203 22.17 0.32 -5.50
N ALA A 204 21.91 -0.36 -6.61
CA ALA A 204 21.83 0.26 -7.93
C ALA A 204 20.70 1.30 -8.00
N THR A 205 19.53 0.97 -7.45
CA THR A 205 18.39 1.88 -7.32
C THR A 205 18.77 3.11 -6.48
N ALA A 206 19.46 2.92 -5.35
CA ALA A 206 19.90 4.04 -4.52
C ALA A 206 20.89 4.97 -5.25
N GLY A 207 21.76 4.40 -6.11
CA GLY A 207 22.63 5.16 -7.01
C GLY A 207 21.84 5.96 -8.06
N LEU A 208 20.85 5.34 -8.69
CA LEU A 208 19.96 5.96 -9.68
C LEU A 208 19.14 7.12 -9.09
N LEU A 209 18.54 6.91 -7.92
CA LEU A 209 17.68 7.88 -7.25
C LEU A 209 18.49 8.90 -6.40
N GLY A 210 19.80 8.70 -6.27
CA GLY A 210 20.66 9.50 -5.39
C GLY A 210 20.28 9.46 -3.91
N ARG A 211 19.50 8.45 -3.49
CA ARG A 211 18.99 8.23 -2.13
C ARG A 211 18.44 6.81 -1.98
N LYS A 212 18.43 6.26 -0.76
CA LYS A 212 17.78 4.97 -0.48
C LYS A 212 16.28 5.04 -0.83
N PRO A 213 15.74 4.06 -1.57
CA PRO A 213 14.31 4.03 -1.88
C PRO A 213 13.47 3.81 -0.62
N PHE A 214 12.27 4.38 -0.62
CA PHE A 214 11.20 4.02 0.31
C PHE A 214 10.35 2.95 -0.40
N LEU A 215 10.37 1.72 0.09
CA LEU A 215 9.70 0.63 -0.62
C LEU A 215 8.19 0.80 -0.55
N TRP A 216 7.51 0.68 -1.69
CA TRP A 216 6.09 0.40 -1.79
C TRP A 216 5.97 -1.05 -2.28
N ASP A 217 5.87 -1.99 -1.34
CA ASP A 217 5.83 -3.42 -1.67
C ASP A 217 4.39 -3.85 -1.97
N ASN A 218 4.13 -4.16 -3.24
CA ASN A 218 2.84 -4.66 -3.70
C ASN A 218 2.69 -6.17 -3.45
N TYR A 219 2.80 -6.55 -2.17
CA TYR A 219 2.43 -7.85 -1.64
C TYR A 219 2.03 -7.65 -0.16
N PRO A 220 0.81 -8.00 0.26
CA PRO A 220 -0.09 -8.99 -0.36
C PRO A 220 -1.16 -8.43 -1.29
N VAL A 221 -1.15 -7.15 -1.69
CA VAL A 221 -2.24 -6.57 -2.50
C VAL A 221 -2.77 -7.50 -3.61
N ASN A 222 -4.09 -7.62 -3.67
CA ASN A 222 -4.81 -8.48 -4.60
C ASN A 222 -5.88 -7.69 -5.37
N ASP A 223 -5.55 -6.47 -5.76
CA ASP A 223 -6.50 -5.57 -6.38
C ASP A 223 -6.56 -5.69 -7.92
N GLY A 224 -7.52 -4.97 -8.49
CA GLY A 224 -7.73 -4.94 -9.93
C GLY A 224 -8.34 -6.23 -10.51
N PRO A 225 -8.68 -6.22 -11.81
CA PRO A 225 -9.50 -7.28 -12.41
C PRO A 225 -8.86 -8.65 -12.44
N ARG A 226 -7.54 -8.72 -12.30
CA ARG A 226 -6.78 -9.96 -12.40
C ARG A 226 -6.45 -10.56 -11.03
N MET A 227 -6.07 -9.73 -10.06
CA MET A 227 -5.57 -10.23 -8.77
C MET A 227 -6.69 -10.42 -7.74
N CYS A 228 -7.84 -9.75 -7.88
CA CYS A 228 -8.98 -9.93 -6.97
C CYS A 228 -9.53 -11.36 -6.91
N LYS A 229 -9.13 -12.18 -7.89
CA LYS A 229 -9.43 -13.61 -7.97
C LYS A 229 -8.54 -14.47 -7.10
N PHE A 230 -7.67 -13.90 -6.27
CA PHE A 230 -6.76 -14.63 -5.39
C PHE A 230 -6.75 -14.01 -3.99
N LEU A 231 -6.48 -14.82 -2.97
CA LEU A 231 -6.20 -14.34 -1.59
C LEU A 231 -4.71 -14.61 -1.29
N HIS A 232 -3.89 -13.57 -1.27
CA HIS A 232 -2.43 -13.68 -1.11
C HIS A 232 -2.02 -13.87 0.36
N LEU A 233 -2.10 -15.10 0.85
CA LEU A 233 -1.88 -15.42 2.27
C LEU A 233 -0.50 -16.00 2.60
N ARG A 234 0.24 -16.50 1.59
CA ARG A 234 1.56 -17.12 1.82
C ARG A 234 2.51 -16.19 2.57
N SER A 235 3.42 -16.81 3.31
CA SER A 235 4.52 -16.08 3.93
C SER A 235 5.32 -15.28 2.92
N VAL A 236 5.69 -14.07 3.31
CA VAL A 236 6.55 -13.21 2.51
C VAL A 236 7.89 -13.89 2.29
N THR A 237 8.33 -13.93 1.03
CA THR A 237 9.64 -14.43 0.60
C THR A 237 10.28 -13.43 -0.36
N GLY A 238 11.59 -13.54 -0.58
CA GLY A 238 12.32 -12.61 -1.46
C GLY A 238 12.56 -11.22 -0.86
N ARG A 239 12.26 -11.01 0.44
CA ARG A 239 12.55 -9.80 1.21
C ARG A 239 13.52 -10.15 2.35
N PRO A 240 14.78 -10.57 2.06
CA PRO A 240 15.68 -11.00 3.12
C PRO A 240 16.01 -9.82 4.04
N SER A 241 16.16 -10.07 5.34
CA SER A 241 16.26 -9.03 6.38
C SER A 241 17.31 -7.93 6.12
N ASN A 242 18.43 -8.28 5.48
CA ASN A 242 19.54 -7.40 5.12
C ASN A 242 19.16 -6.29 4.12
N ILE A 243 18.10 -6.46 3.33
CA ILE A 243 17.63 -5.38 2.44
C ILE A 243 17.28 -4.11 3.21
N GLY A 244 16.92 -4.25 4.50
CA GLY A 244 16.58 -3.12 5.35
C GLY A 244 17.67 -2.05 5.41
N GLU A 245 18.94 -2.44 5.27
CA GLU A 245 20.07 -1.50 5.24
C GLU A 245 20.06 -0.60 4.00
N TRP A 246 19.39 -1.01 2.93
CA TRP A 246 19.31 -0.30 1.66
C TRP A 246 18.00 0.48 1.49
N LEU A 247 17.12 0.46 2.50
CA LEU A 247 15.81 1.13 2.45
C LEU A 247 15.75 2.35 3.36
N ALA A 248 15.02 3.38 2.91
CA ALA A 248 14.60 4.50 3.76
C ALA A 248 13.36 4.18 4.61
N GLY A 249 12.62 3.15 4.20
CA GLY A 249 11.41 2.64 4.84
C GLY A 249 10.79 1.55 3.97
N HIS A 250 9.89 0.76 4.55
CA HIS A 250 9.20 -0.32 3.86
C HIS A 250 7.70 -0.20 4.12
N SER A 251 6.95 0.32 3.15
CA SER A 251 5.49 0.32 3.15
C SER A 251 4.96 -0.88 2.40
N VAL A 252 3.99 -1.58 2.99
CA VAL A 252 3.33 -2.73 2.40
C VAL A 252 1.93 -2.33 1.93
N ASN A 253 1.61 -2.64 0.67
CA ASN A 253 0.26 -2.49 0.13
C ASN A 253 -0.54 -3.78 0.44
N PRO A 254 -1.56 -3.71 1.31
CA PRO A 254 -2.33 -4.89 1.74
C PRO A 254 -3.43 -5.25 0.73
N MET A 255 -4.16 -6.33 0.99
CA MET A 255 -5.33 -6.75 0.20
C MET A 255 -6.56 -5.88 0.50
N ASN A 256 -7.60 -6.01 -0.33
CA ASN A 256 -8.93 -5.50 0.00
C ASN A 256 -9.54 -6.17 1.26
N GLN A 257 -8.99 -7.32 1.69
CA GLN A 257 -9.37 -8.03 2.92
C GLN A 257 -8.49 -7.58 4.10
N PRO A 258 -8.97 -6.72 5.01
CA PRO A 258 -8.17 -6.14 6.07
C PRO A 258 -7.71 -7.15 7.12
N THR A 259 -8.51 -8.16 7.46
CA THR A 259 -8.15 -9.15 8.48
C THR A 259 -7.12 -10.13 7.94
N LEU A 260 -7.38 -10.72 6.77
CA LEU A 260 -6.50 -11.67 6.12
C LEU A 260 -5.14 -11.06 5.77
N SER A 261 -5.09 -9.77 5.41
CA SER A 261 -3.83 -9.05 5.16
C SER A 261 -2.86 -9.05 6.34
N ARG A 262 -3.36 -9.23 7.57
CA ARG A 262 -2.52 -9.27 8.78
C ARG A 262 -1.57 -10.47 8.77
N ILE A 263 -1.95 -11.59 8.13
CA ILE A 263 -1.12 -12.80 8.06
C ILE A 263 0.21 -12.51 7.34
N PRO A 264 0.24 -12.15 6.04
CA PRO A 264 1.48 -11.86 5.34
C PRO A 264 2.24 -10.68 5.95
N LEU A 265 1.55 -9.66 6.49
CA LEU A 265 2.20 -8.58 7.25
C LEU A 265 3.03 -9.10 8.42
N LEU A 266 2.47 -9.99 9.25
CA LEU A 266 3.20 -10.62 10.36
C LEU A 266 4.39 -11.43 9.86
N THR A 267 4.24 -12.18 8.76
CA THR A 267 5.35 -12.97 8.21
C THR A 267 6.51 -12.09 7.73
N LEU A 268 6.24 -10.87 7.21
CA LEU A 268 7.29 -9.91 6.89
C LEU A 268 8.04 -9.45 8.16
N LYS A 269 7.31 -9.17 9.25
CA LYS A 269 7.94 -8.84 10.53
C LYS A 269 8.82 -9.97 11.05
N PHE A 270 8.32 -11.21 10.98
CA PHE A 270 9.11 -12.39 11.34
C PHE A 270 10.34 -12.55 10.46
N SER A 271 10.26 -12.29 9.15
CA SER A 271 11.42 -12.31 8.24
C SER A 271 12.51 -11.34 8.68
N TYR A 272 12.12 -10.11 9.02
CA TYR A 272 13.08 -9.13 9.55
C TYR A 272 13.64 -9.52 10.93
N GLU A 273 12.82 -10.04 11.83
CA GLU A 273 13.27 -10.42 13.18
C GLU A 273 14.17 -11.66 13.20
N GLN A 274 13.89 -12.64 12.35
CA GLN A 274 14.57 -13.93 12.33
C GLN A 274 15.74 -13.98 11.34
N GLY A 275 15.77 -13.11 10.33
CA GLY A 275 16.83 -13.06 9.33
C GLY A 275 17.05 -14.40 8.63
N SER A 276 18.28 -14.92 8.66
CA SER A 276 18.63 -16.21 8.03
C SER A 276 17.93 -17.43 8.68
N ALA A 277 17.43 -17.28 9.91
CA ALA A 277 16.66 -18.31 10.58
C ALA A 277 15.18 -18.36 10.16
N TYR A 278 14.72 -17.42 9.35
CA TYR A 278 13.32 -17.37 8.90
C TYR A 278 12.90 -18.65 8.15
N ARG A 279 11.76 -19.20 8.55
CA ARG A 279 11.13 -20.39 7.94
C ARG A 279 9.73 -20.04 7.47
N PRO A 280 9.49 -19.89 6.14
CA PRO A 280 8.21 -19.42 5.64
C PRO A 280 7.00 -20.28 6.06
N GLY A 281 7.11 -21.61 6.07
CA GLY A 281 6.00 -22.48 6.50
C GLY A 281 5.61 -22.26 7.96
N GLU A 282 6.58 -22.30 8.87
CA GLU A 282 6.35 -22.03 10.30
C GLU A 282 5.85 -20.60 10.55
N ALA A 283 6.38 -19.62 9.82
CA ALA A 283 5.95 -18.23 9.92
C ALA A 283 4.49 -18.05 9.49
N PHE A 284 4.03 -18.78 8.47
CA PHE A 284 2.65 -18.73 7.99
C PHE A 284 1.70 -19.22 9.09
N LEU A 285 1.92 -20.44 9.59
CA LEU A 285 1.07 -21.02 10.62
C LEU A 285 1.02 -20.14 11.88
N LYS A 286 2.19 -19.69 12.35
CA LYS A 286 2.26 -18.79 13.51
C LYS A 286 1.49 -17.48 13.28
N ALA A 287 1.62 -16.87 12.10
CA ALA A 287 0.88 -15.65 11.76
C ALA A 287 -0.63 -15.90 11.66
N ALA A 288 -1.04 -17.02 11.05
CA ALA A 288 -2.43 -17.42 10.92
C ALA A 288 -3.07 -17.71 12.29
N GLU A 289 -2.36 -18.32 13.23
CA GLU A 289 -2.81 -18.54 14.61
C GLU A 289 -2.92 -17.25 15.43
N ILE A 290 -2.11 -16.23 15.15
CA ILE A 290 -2.24 -14.91 15.79
C ILE A 290 -3.52 -14.22 15.29
N VAL A 291 -3.87 -14.39 14.01
CA VAL A 291 -5.02 -13.73 13.39
C VAL A 291 -6.31 -14.51 13.63
N THR A 292 -6.27 -15.83 13.60
CA THR A 292 -7.43 -16.74 13.63
C THR A 292 -7.31 -17.73 14.80
N CYS A 293 -8.12 -18.77 14.86
CA CYS A 293 -7.95 -19.88 15.81
C CYS A 293 -7.05 -20.96 15.17
N PRO A 294 -6.41 -21.82 15.98
CA PRO A 294 -5.50 -22.85 15.45
C PRO A 294 -6.11 -23.75 14.39
N GLU A 295 -7.39 -24.11 14.54
CA GLU A 295 -8.11 -24.96 13.59
C GLU A 295 -8.29 -24.25 12.23
N MET A 296 -8.63 -22.96 12.26
CA MET A 296 -8.75 -22.17 11.04
C MET A 296 -7.38 -21.93 10.41
N ALA A 297 -6.31 -21.75 11.18
CA ALA A 297 -4.96 -21.59 10.65
C ALA A 297 -4.52 -22.81 9.81
N LEU A 298 -4.81 -24.03 10.29
CA LEU A 298 -4.56 -25.27 9.53
C LEU A 298 -5.46 -25.39 8.30
N GLN A 299 -6.73 -24.99 8.40
CA GLN A 299 -7.63 -24.96 7.24
C GLN A 299 -7.13 -24.00 6.16
N LEU A 300 -6.66 -22.80 6.55
CA LEU A 300 -6.06 -21.83 5.65
C LEU A 300 -4.82 -22.40 4.95
N GLU A 301 -3.93 -23.08 5.69
CA GLU A 301 -2.74 -23.72 5.13
C GLU A 301 -3.11 -24.73 4.03
N SER A 302 -4.09 -25.59 4.31
CA SER A 302 -4.58 -26.60 3.36
C SER A 302 -5.21 -25.99 2.11
N ASP A 303 -5.82 -24.80 2.22
CA ASP A 303 -6.50 -24.12 1.12
C ASP A 303 -5.63 -23.13 0.35
N LEU A 304 -4.36 -22.91 0.76
CA LEU A 304 -3.44 -22.03 0.05
C LEU A 304 -3.37 -22.29 -1.47
N PRO A 305 -3.35 -23.54 -1.98
CA PRO A 305 -3.37 -23.79 -3.43
C PRO A 305 -4.63 -23.27 -4.11
N ASN A 306 -5.80 -23.39 -3.46
CA ASN A 306 -7.06 -22.87 -3.98
C ASN A 306 -7.05 -21.34 -4.03
N PHE A 307 -6.57 -20.71 -2.95
CA PHE A 307 -6.54 -19.26 -2.81
C PHE A 307 -5.51 -18.56 -3.69
N MET A 308 -4.34 -19.16 -3.88
CA MET A 308 -3.19 -18.47 -4.49
C MET A 308 -2.76 -19.00 -5.85
N ASP A 309 -3.04 -20.26 -6.17
CA ASP A 309 -2.62 -20.86 -7.44
C ASP A 309 -3.79 -21.03 -8.41
N LEU A 310 -4.92 -21.56 -7.90
CA LEU A 310 -6.10 -21.81 -8.71
C LEU A 310 -6.91 -20.52 -8.92
N GLY A 311 -7.23 -19.83 -7.84
CA GLY A 311 -8.02 -18.61 -7.84
C GLY A 311 -9.52 -18.84 -8.10
N LEU A 312 -10.31 -17.81 -7.83
CA LEU A 312 -11.77 -17.85 -7.80
C LEU A 312 -12.38 -18.30 -9.13
N ASP A 313 -11.86 -17.80 -10.26
CA ASP A 313 -12.38 -18.09 -11.60
C ASP A 313 -12.19 -19.55 -12.04
N LYS A 314 -11.30 -20.30 -11.38
CA LYS A 314 -11.02 -21.70 -11.68
C LYS A 314 -11.65 -22.68 -10.69
N LEU A 315 -12.22 -22.19 -9.59
CA LEU A 315 -13.00 -22.99 -8.66
C LEU A 315 -14.39 -23.28 -9.23
N SER A 316 -14.74 -24.57 -9.34
CA SER A 316 -16.10 -24.99 -9.69
C SER A 316 -17.11 -24.58 -8.63
N ALA A 317 -18.39 -24.50 -8.98
CA ALA A 317 -19.46 -24.20 -8.02
C ALA A 317 -19.45 -25.18 -6.82
N GLN A 318 -19.17 -26.45 -7.07
CA GLN A 318 -19.05 -27.47 -6.01
C GLN A 318 -17.84 -27.22 -5.10
N GLN A 319 -16.68 -26.85 -5.67
CA GLN A 319 -15.50 -26.50 -4.88
C GLN A 319 -15.74 -25.26 -4.03
N ARG A 320 -16.35 -24.20 -4.60
CA ARG A 320 -16.71 -22.99 -3.86
C ARG A 320 -17.67 -23.30 -2.71
N ALA A 321 -18.72 -24.08 -2.95
CA ALA A 321 -19.66 -24.49 -1.90
C ALA A 321 -18.97 -25.26 -0.77
N LYS A 322 -18.15 -26.26 -1.11
CA LYS A 322 -17.37 -27.02 -0.12
C LYS A 322 -16.44 -26.14 0.71
N MET A 323 -15.76 -25.18 0.06
CA MET A 323 -14.92 -24.22 0.78
C MET A 323 -15.77 -23.34 1.71
N LYS A 324 -16.91 -22.81 1.26
CA LYS A 324 -17.81 -22.04 2.13
C LYS A 324 -18.23 -22.85 3.34
N ASP A 325 -18.67 -24.09 3.16
CA ASP A 325 -19.07 -24.98 4.25
C ASP A 325 -17.95 -25.21 5.27
N ALA A 326 -16.69 -25.21 4.83
CA ALA A 326 -15.53 -25.32 5.72
C ALA A 326 -15.28 -24.04 6.56
N TYR A 327 -15.65 -22.85 6.05
CA TYR A 327 -15.43 -21.58 6.74
C TYR A 327 -16.64 -21.03 7.50
N LEU A 328 -17.86 -21.43 7.14
CA LEU A 328 -19.10 -20.99 7.82
C LEU A 328 -19.10 -21.23 9.34
N PRO A 329 -18.60 -22.36 9.88
CA PRO A 329 -18.57 -22.58 11.33
C PRO A 329 -17.75 -21.54 12.10
N TYR A 330 -16.72 -20.94 11.46
CA TYR A 330 -15.85 -19.95 12.09
C TYR A 330 -16.50 -18.57 12.25
N LEU A 331 -17.63 -18.31 11.59
CA LEU A 331 -18.34 -17.02 11.68
C LEU A 331 -18.86 -16.69 13.08
N SER A 332 -19.06 -17.69 13.93
CA SER A 332 -19.49 -17.52 15.33
C SER A 332 -18.33 -17.47 16.33
N SER A 333 -17.09 -17.61 15.86
CA SER A 333 -15.91 -17.66 16.74
C SER A 333 -15.63 -16.30 17.38
N ALA A 334 -15.41 -16.32 18.69
CA ALA A 334 -14.95 -15.18 19.48
C ALA A 334 -13.41 -15.18 19.69
N VAL A 335 -12.70 -16.17 19.12
CA VAL A 335 -11.24 -16.27 19.24
C VAL A 335 -10.58 -15.33 18.23
N ASN A 336 -9.67 -14.48 18.70
CA ASN A 336 -8.88 -13.55 17.87
C ASN A 336 -9.76 -12.78 16.87
N ARG A 337 -9.44 -12.85 15.57
CA ARG A 337 -10.20 -12.26 14.46
C ARG A 337 -10.81 -13.34 13.56
N THR A 338 -11.00 -14.55 14.09
CA THR A 338 -11.45 -15.72 13.33
C THR A 338 -12.74 -15.48 12.56
N SER A 339 -13.75 -14.90 13.21
CA SER A 339 -15.03 -14.58 12.56
C SER A 339 -14.92 -13.52 11.47
N ASN A 340 -14.02 -12.53 11.62
CA ASN A 340 -13.74 -11.54 10.58
C ASN A 340 -13.02 -12.18 9.38
N ALA A 341 -11.97 -12.97 9.62
CA ALA A 341 -11.23 -13.66 8.56
C ALA A 341 -12.14 -14.64 7.79
N ALA A 342 -12.99 -15.38 8.50
CA ALA A 342 -13.93 -16.31 7.88
C ALA A 342 -14.95 -15.57 7.01
N ARG A 343 -15.44 -14.41 7.46
CA ARG A 343 -16.34 -13.55 6.68
C ARG A 343 -15.67 -13.05 5.41
N GLU A 344 -14.41 -12.59 5.48
CA GLU A 344 -13.67 -12.15 4.30
C GLU A 344 -13.51 -13.25 3.24
N ILE A 345 -13.31 -14.51 3.66
CA ILE A 345 -13.23 -15.67 2.76
C ILE A 345 -14.58 -15.99 2.14
N VAL A 346 -15.65 -16.02 2.93
CA VAL A 346 -17.02 -16.26 2.44
C VAL A 346 -17.41 -15.19 1.43
N ASP A 347 -17.20 -13.91 1.77
CA ASP A 347 -17.45 -12.77 0.89
C ASP A 347 -16.65 -12.85 -0.41
N TRP A 348 -15.39 -13.29 -0.35
CA TRP A 348 -14.57 -13.53 -1.54
C TRP A 348 -15.09 -14.68 -2.41
N LEU A 349 -15.53 -15.79 -1.80
CA LEU A 349 -16.18 -16.90 -2.51
C LEU A 349 -17.55 -16.52 -3.10
N ASP A 350 -18.16 -15.43 -2.60
CA ASP A 350 -19.38 -14.79 -3.11
C ASP A 350 -19.11 -13.65 -4.10
N ASP A 351 -17.88 -13.55 -4.62
CA ASP A 351 -17.46 -12.56 -5.62
C ASP A 351 -17.55 -11.08 -5.16
N ARG A 352 -17.77 -10.79 -3.86
CA ARG A 352 -17.92 -9.43 -3.31
C ARG A 352 -16.75 -8.51 -3.67
N TYR A 353 -15.52 -9.04 -3.58
CA TYR A 353 -14.29 -8.28 -3.82
C TYR A 353 -13.90 -8.20 -5.30
N THR A 354 -14.75 -8.63 -6.23
CA THR A 354 -14.44 -8.56 -7.66
C THR A 354 -14.31 -7.11 -8.12
N VAL A 355 -13.10 -6.73 -8.54
CA VAL A 355 -12.84 -5.42 -9.14
C VAL A 355 -13.03 -5.52 -10.66
N THR A 356 -14.01 -4.83 -11.21
CA THR A 356 -14.20 -4.79 -12.67
C THR A 356 -13.20 -3.84 -13.34
N LYS A 357 -13.01 -3.99 -14.65
CA LYS A 357 -12.18 -3.05 -15.42
C LYS A 357 -12.72 -1.62 -15.34
N ASP A 358 -14.04 -1.45 -15.33
CA ASP A 358 -14.66 -0.13 -15.24
C ASP A 358 -14.48 0.50 -13.86
N LEU A 359 -14.62 -0.28 -12.78
CA LEU A 359 -14.33 0.19 -11.43
C LEU A 359 -12.86 0.61 -11.32
N PHE A 360 -11.94 -0.20 -11.84
CA PHE A 360 -10.51 0.11 -11.85
C PHE A 360 -10.19 1.42 -12.59
N LEU A 361 -10.82 1.68 -13.74
CA LEU A 361 -10.60 2.91 -14.52
C LEU A 361 -11.26 4.16 -13.91
N THR A 362 -12.33 3.99 -13.12
CA THR A 362 -13.04 5.10 -12.48
C THR A 362 -12.39 5.55 -11.17
N GLN A 363 -11.61 4.69 -10.53
CA GLN A 363 -10.78 5.02 -9.36
C GLN A 363 -9.48 5.72 -9.73
#